data_AF-A0A7S9RRV6-F1
#
_entry.id   AF-A0A7S9RRV6-F1
#
_cell.length_a   1.000
_cell.length_b   1.000
_cell.length_c   1.000
_cell.angle_alpha   90.00
_cell.angle_beta   90.00
_cell.angle_gamma   90.00
#
_symmetry.space_group_name_H-M   'P 1'
#
loop_
_entity.id
_entity.type
_entity.pdbx_description
1 polymer ?
#
loop_
_entity_poly.entity_id
_entity_poly.type
_entity_poly.pdbx_seq_one_letter_code
_entity_poly.pdbx_strand_id
1 'polypeptide(L)'
;MDTKILLSTKRALQGEITQNMRALYVALENFTIKLLFIYNGEITDNDQDNIGYISSLIIADFNEYKIDEKAIRIDYPKSFVLSKKYVLAYESQENIASNSDKIFVDLDKLKLDKDWCIYKLDD
;
A
#
# COMPACT_ATOMS: atom_id res chain seq x y z
N MET A 1 -12.97 -2.72 9.33
CA MET A 1 -12.33 -3.77 8.51
C MET A 1 -12.38 -5.09 9.26
N ASP A 2 -12.48 -6.22 8.55
CA ASP A 2 -12.32 -7.53 9.19
C ASP A 2 -10.92 -7.64 9.79
N THR A 3 -10.86 -7.95 11.09
CA THR A 3 -9.59 -8.06 11.83
C THR A 3 -8.71 -9.19 11.27
N LYS A 4 -9.31 -10.22 10.67
CA LYS A 4 -8.59 -11.34 10.03
C LYS A 4 -7.76 -10.88 8.84
N ILE A 5 -8.29 -9.98 8.01
CA ILE A 5 -7.58 -9.44 6.85
C ILE A 5 -6.32 -8.70 7.32
N LEU A 6 -6.45 -7.81 8.30
CA LEU A 6 -5.30 -7.06 8.83
C LEU A 6 -4.23 -7.99 9.43
N LEU A 7 -4.63 -9.05 10.14
CA LEU A 7 -3.69 -10.03 10.69
C LEU A 7 -2.99 -10.84 9.59
N SER A 8 -3.73 -11.30 8.59
CA SER A 8 -3.19 -11.98 7.41
C SER A 8 -2.19 -11.08 6.66
N THR A 9 -2.52 -9.81 6.42
CA THR A 9 -1.61 -8.83 5.83
C THR A 9 -0.33 -8.65 6.64
N LYS A 10 -0.44 -8.48 7.96
CA LYS A 10 0.75 -8.35 8.83
C LYS A 10 1.62 -9.61 8.84
N ARG A 11 1.03 -10.79 8.73
CA ARG A 11 1.76 -12.07 8.57
C ARG A 11 2.49 -12.11 7.24
N ALA A 12 1.81 -11.77 6.14
CA ALA A 12 2.39 -11.77 4.80
C ALA A 12 3.56 -10.79 4.64
N LEU A 13 3.57 -9.70 5.41
CA LEU A 13 4.67 -8.74 5.42
C LEU A 13 5.94 -9.23 6.15
N GLN A 14 5.88 -10.33 6.91
CA GLN A 14 7.05 -10.80 7.65
C GLN A 14 8.14 -11.30 6.69
N GLY A 15 9.26 -10.58 6.63
CA GLY A 15 10.39 -10.88 5.73
C GLY A 15 10.33 -10.15 4.39
N GLU A 16 9.18 -9.55 4.06
CA GLU A 16 8.91 -8.96 2.73
C GLU A 16 8.93 -7.42 2.71
N ILE A 17 9.16 -6.78 3.87
CA ILE A 17 9.30 -5.32 3.95
C ILE A 17 10.66 -4.91 3.36
N THR A 18 10.62 -4.19 2.24
CA THR A 18 11.79 -3.62 1.57
C THR A 18 12.10 -2.22 2.09
N GLN A 19 13.33 -1.76 1.90
CA GLN A 19 13.78 -0.43 2.37
C GLN A 19 13.02 0.73 1.73
N ASN A 20 12.57 0.57 0.48
CA ASN A 20 11.81 1.57 -0.26
C ASN A 20 10.31 1.54 0.06
N MET A 21 9.78 0.50 0.72
CA MET A 21 8.36 0.45 1.09
C MET A 21 8.07 1.44 2.22
N ARG A 22 7.27 2.47 1.93
CA ARG A 22 6.86 3.50 2.90
C ARG A 22 5.67 3.08 3.73
N ALA A 23 4.67 2.47 3.10
CA ALA A 23 3.45 2.04 3.77
C ALA A 23 2.70 0.96 2.97
N LEU A 24 1.90 0.16 3.69
CA LEU A 24 0.87 -0.69 3.11
C LEU A 24 -0.46 -0.40 3.79
N TYR A 25 -1.46 -0.07 2.99
CA TYR A 25 -2.85 0.07 3.42
C TYR A 25 -3.71 -1.06 2.86
N VAL A 26 -4.73 -1.42 3.61
CA VAL A 26 -5.69 -2.45 3.21
C VAL A 26 -7.12 -2.03 3.50
N ALA A 27 -8.03 -2.38 2.60
CA ALA A 27 -9.47 -2.20 2.73
C ALA A 27 -10.21 -3.44 2.22
N LEU A 28 -11.47 -3.61 2.65
CA LEU A 28 -12.39 -4.60 2.07
C LEU A 28 -13.58 -3.86 1.49
N GLU A 29 -13.81 -4.01 0.18
CA GLU A 29 -14.93 -3.39 -0.53
C GLU A 29 -15.51 -4.40 -1.52
N ASN A 30 -16.82 -4.66 -1.47
CA ASN A 30 -17.53 -5.55 -2.40
C ASN A 30 -16.83 -6.91 -2.59
N PHE A 31 -16.51 -7.61 -1.48
CA PHE A 31 -15.79 -8.89 -1.50
C PHE A 31 -14.40 -8.85 -2.16
N THR A 32 -13.79 -7.66 -2.27
CA THR A 32 -12.44 -7.48 -2.79
C THR A 32 -11.55 -6.86 -1.73
N ILE A 33 -10.47 -7.57 -1.38
CA ILE A 33 -9.38 -7.05 -0.55
C ILE A 33 -8.57 -6.12 -1.44
N LYS A 34 -8.55 -4.83 -1.10
CA LYS A 34 -7.76 -3.82 -1.79
C LYS A 34 -6.47 -3.59 -1.03
N LEU A 35 -5.33 -3.74 -1.70
CA LEU A 35 -4.02 -3.41 -1.16
C LEU A 35 -3.46 -2.18 -1.86
N LEU A 36 -2.95 -1.23 -1.08
CA LEU A 36 -2.26 -0.05 -1.60
C LEU A 36 -0.88 0.06 -0.97
N PHE A 37 0.13 -0.25 -1.80
CA PHE A 37 1.53 -0.11 -1.47
C PHE A 37 2.02 1.28 -1.86
N ILE A 38 2.80 1.90 -0.97
CA ILE A 38 3.42 3.20 -1.21
C ILE A 38 4.92 3.03 -1.11
N TYR A 39 5.64 3.46 -2.16
CA TYR A 39 7.08 3.34 -2.28
C TYR A 39 7.77 4.71 -2.32
N ASN A 40 9.00 4.75 -1.80
CA ASN A 40 9.96 5.83 -1.94
C ASN A 40 10.96 5.46 -3.05
N GLY A 41 11.07 6.29 -4.07
CA GLY A 41 11.87 5.99 -5.25
C GLY A 41 11.10 5.18 -6.29
N GLU A 42 11.80 4.76 -7.34
CA GLU A 42 11.24 3.98 -8.43
C GLU A 42 10.71 2.62 -7.94
N ILE A 43 9.53 2.23 -8.44
CA ILE A 43 8.96 0.90 -8.22
C ILE A 43 9.59 -0.02 -9.26
N THR A 44 10.41 -0.95 -8.79
CA THR A 44 11.16 -1.88 -9.63
C THR A 44 10.37 -3.15 -9.92
N ASP A 45 10.82 -3.95 -10.89
CA ASP A 45 10.24 -5.28 -11.16
C ASP A 45 10.30 -6.18 -9.92
N ASN A 46 11.37 -6.09 -9.12
CA ASN A 46 11.48 -6.83 -7.86
C ASN A 46 10.43 -6.38 -6.82
N ASP A 47 10.07 -5.09 -6.80
CA ASP A 47 8.97 -4.61 -5.96
C ASP A 47 7.63 -5.19 -6.43
N GLN A 48 7.41 -5.26 -7.74
CA GLN A 48 6.20 -5.85 -8.33
C GLN A 48 6.09 -7.36 -8.02
N ASP A 49 7.18 -8.10 -8.16
CA ASP A 49 7.23 -9.52 -7.79
C ASP A 49 6.91 -9.72 -6.30
N ASN A 50 7.48 -8.87 -5.44
CA ASN A 50 7.21 -8.89 -4.01
C ASN A 50 5.73 -8.56 -3.68
N ILE A 51 5.16 -7.54 -4.34
CA ILE A 51 3.74 -7.20 -4.22
C ILE A 51 2.85 -8.40 -4.59
N GLY A 52 3.16 -9.07 -5.71
CA GLY A 52 2.43 -10.26 -6.16
C GLY A 52 2.56 -11.41 -5.15
N TYR A 53 3.76 -11.61 -4.60
CA TYR A 53 4.00 -12.61 -3.55
C TYR A 53 3.19 -12.33 -2.28
N ILE A 54 3.27 -11.11 -1.73
CA ILE A 54 2.50 -10.68 -0.55
C ILE A 54 0.99 -10.86 -0.79
N SER A 55 0.50 -10.44 -1.95
CA SER A 55 -0.91 -10.57 -2.34
C SER A 55 -1.34 -12.04 -2.36
N SER A 56 -0.53 -12.93 -2.93
CA SER A 56 -0.80 -14.37 -2.97
C SER A 56 -0.89 -14.99 -1.56
N LEU A 57 -0.02 -14.57 -0.63
CA LEU A 57 -0.03 -15.05 0.75
C LEU A 57 -1.27 -14.61 1.52
N ILE A 58 -1.79 -13.42 1.22
CA ILE A 58 -3.01 -12.88 1.86
C ILE A 58 -4.23 -13.60 1.32
N ILE A 59 -4.39 -13.67 -0.02
CA ILE A 59 -5.60 -14.24 -0.62
C ILE A 59 -5.73 -15.75 -0.38
N ALA A 60 -4.62 -16.46 -0.15
CA ALA A 60 -4.63 -17.87 0.24
C ALA A 60 -5.37 -18.12 1.58
N ASP A 61 -5.52 -17.10 2.44
CA ASP A 61 -6.28 -17.21 3.68
C ASP A 61 -7.81 -17.02 3.48
N PHE A 62 -8.26 -16.61 2.29
CA PHE A 62 -9.66 -16.23 2.03
C PHE A 62 -10.18 -16.77 0.69
N ASN A 63 -11.12 -17.71 0.75
CA ASN A 63 -11.69 -18.34 -0.45
C ASN A 63 -12.85 -17.53 -1.06
N GLU A 64 -13.47 -16.65 -0.26
CA GLU A 64 -14.66 -15.87 -0.63
C GLU A 64 -14.34 -14.51 -1.24
N TYR A 65 -13.07 -14.08 -1.17
CA TYR A 65 -12.66 -12.76 -1.60
C TYR A 65 -11.84 -12.80 -2.89
N LYS A 66 -11.82 -11.65 -3.57
CA LYS A 66 -10.81 -11.32 -4.59
C LYS A 66 -9.74 -10.44 -3.97
N ILE A 67 -8.61 -10.30 -4.64
CA ILE A 67 -7.57 -9.34 -4.28
C ILE A 67 -7.32 -8.39 -5.44
N ASP A 68 -7.08 -7.13 -5.10
CA ASP A 68 -6.75 -6.04 -6.02
C ASP A 68 -5.62 -5.22 -5.39
N GLU A 69 -4.40 -5.47 -5.85
CA GLU A 69 -3.20 -4.79 -5.43
C GLU A 69 -2.84 -3.60 -6.32
N LYS A 70 -2.39 -2.52 -5.68
CA LYS A 70 -1.90 -1.32 -6.36
C LYS A 70 -0.63 -0.80 -5.70
N ALA A 71 0.27 -0.24 -6.49
CA ALA A 71 1.47 0.41 -6.00
C ALA A 71 1.61 1.83 -6.57
N ILE A 72 1.96 2.78 -5.70
CA ILE A 72 2.21 4.17 -6.08
C ILE A 72 3.53 4.65 -5.50
N ARG A 73 4.17 5.58 -6.22
CA ARG A 73 5.38 6.25 -5.77
C ARG A 73 5.01 7.57 -5.12
N ILE A 74 5.44 7.74 -3.89
CA ILE A 74 5.42 9.03 -3.21
C ILE A 74 6.79 9.16 -2.55
N ASP A 75 7.62 10.05 -3.06
CA ASP A 75 8.97 10.24 -2.51
C ASP A 75 8.94 11.11 -1.26
N TYR A 76 9.88 10.89 -0.35
CA TYR A 76 10.14 11.87 0.70
C TYR A 76 10.52 13.24 0.09
N PRO A 77 10.12 14.36 0.72
CA PRO A 77 9.40 14.47 2.00
C PRO A 77 7.87 14.48 1.87
N LYS A 78 7.28 14.17 0.70
CA LYS A 78 5.82 14.24 0.50
C LYS A 78 5.11 13.27 1.48
N SER A 79 4.14 13.76 2.24
CA SER A 79 3.23 12.96 3.06
C SER A 79 1.99 12.61 2.27
N PHE A 80 1.27 11.61 2.76
CA PHE A 80 -0.01 11.20 2.18
C PHE A 80 -1.03 10.96 3.28
N VAL A 81 -2.30 11.18 2.95
CA VAL A 81 -3.44 10.81 3.78
C VAL A 81 -4.39 9.96 2.96
N LEU A 82 -5.06 9.02 3.62
CA LEU A 82 -6.09 8.16 3.05
C LEU A 82 -7.36 8.27 3.88
N SER A 83 -8.51 8.03 3.25
CA SER A 83 -9.78 7.91 3.95
C SER A 83 -9.72 6.82 5.02
N LYS A 84 -10.59 6.98 6.04
CA LYS A 84 -10.79 5.99 7.12
C LYS A 84 -11.26 4.60 6.63
N LYS A 85 -11.56 4.45 5.34
CA LYS A 85 -11.91 3.16 4.73
C LYS A 85 -10.69 2.23 4.65
N TYR A 86 -9.51 2.80 4.45
CA TYR A 86 -8.25 2.09 4.45
C TYR A 86 -7.68 2.04 5.86
N VAL A 87 -7.19 0.86 6.24
CA VAL A 87 -6.49 0.64 7.51
C VAL A 87 -5.02 0.44 7.19
N LEU A 88 -4.17 1.11 7.97
CA LEU A 88 -2.72 0.99 7.87
C LEU A 88 -2.27 -0.37 8.42
N ALA A 89 -1.64 -1.19 7.57
CA ALA A 89 -1.02 -2.44 7.97
C ALA A 89 0.45 -2.26 8.37
N TYR A 90 1.15 -1.37 7.65
CA TYR A 90 2.56 -1.06 7.87
C TYR A 90 2.87 0.38 7.48
N GLU A 91 3.79 1.00 8.21
CA GLU A 91 4.38 2.30 7.94
C GLU A 91 5.86 2.30 8.36
N SER A 92 6.72 2.81 7.48
CA SER A 92 8.16 2.94 7.72
C SER A 92 8.46 4.01 8.79
N GLN A 93 9.54 3.82 9.54
CA GLN A 93 9.95 4.76 10.61
C GLN A 93 10.25 6.17 10.08
N GLU A 94 10.84 6.26 8.89
CA GLU A 94 11.11 7.54 8.21
C GLU A 94 9.82 8.32 7.91
N ASN A 95 8.73 7.61 7.61
CA ASN A 95 7.44 8.25 7.36
C ASN A 95 6.86 8.86 8.64
N ILE A 96 6.97 8.14 9.75
CA ILE A 96 6.51 8.55 11.09
C ILE A 96 7.31 9.76 11.60
N ALA A 97 8.63 9.79 11.35
CA ALA A 97 9.53 10.80 11.91
C ALA A 97 9.44 12.18 11.24
N SER A 98 8.98 12.25 9.99
CA SER A 98 9.01 13.47 9.20
C SER A 98 7.71 14.27 9.46
N ASN A 99 7.77 15.43 10.13
CA ASN A 99 6.55 16.14 10.58
C ASN A 99 6.56 17.68 10.42
N SER A 100 7.63 18.31 9.92
CA SER A 100 7.74 19.78 9.95
C SER A 100 7.52 20.51 8.62
N ASP A 101 7.80 19.91 7.44
CA ASP A 101 7.79 20.62 6.14
C ASP A 101 7.13 19.83 4.98
N LYS A 102 6.13 19.00 5.29
CA LYS A 102 5.59 18.05 4.31
C LYS A 102 4.47 18.62 3.43
N ILE A 103 4.54 18.34 2.13
CA ILE A 103 3.41 18.47 1.20
C ILE A 103 2.46 17.29 1.43
N PHE A 104 1.16 17.55 1.60
CA PHE A 104 0.15 16.51 1.79
C PHE A 104 -0.52 16.13 0.46
N VAL A 105 -0.45 14.83 0.14
CA VAL A 105 -1.17 14.23 -0.98
C VAL A 105 -2.44 13.56 -0.45
N ASP A 106 -3.60 13.98 -0.96
CA ASP A 106 -4.90 13.36 -0.67
C ASP A 106 -5.12 12.22 -1.67
N LEU A 107 -4.95 10.98 -1.20
CA LEU A 107 -5.03 9.80 -2.06
C LEU A 107 -6.47 9.47 -2.47
N ASP A 108 -7.49 9.99 -1.77
CA ASP A 108 -8.89 9.80 -2.18
C ASP A 108 -9.24 10.68 -3.39
N LYS A 109 -8.47 11.76 -3.63
CA LYS A 109 -8.60 12.61 -4.82
C LYS A 109 -7.86 12.07 -6.03
N LEU A 110 -6.90 11.17 -5.81
CA LEU A 110 -6.28 10.44 -6.91
C LEU A 110 -7.30 9.45 -7.46
N LYS A 111 -7.69 9.64 -8.72
CA LYS A 111 -8.46 8.63 -9.45
C LYS A 111 -7.53 7.46 -9.74
N LEU A 112 -7.40 6.56 -8.76
CA LEU A 112 -6.66 5.31 -8.90
C LEU A 112 -7.46 4.38 -9.84
N ASP A 113 -7.41 4.65 -11.15
CA ASP A 113 -8.04 3.82 -12.17
C ASP A 113 -7.37 2.43 -12.27
N LYS A 114 -7.99 1.51 -13.02
CA LYS A 114 -7.64 0.08 -13.06
C LYS A 114 -6.27 -0.23 -13.66
N ASP A 115 -5.65 0.70 -14.39
CA ASP A 115 -4.38 0.51 -15.08
C ASP A 115 -3.32 1.49 -14.55
N TRP A 116 -2.57 1.15 -13.49
CA TRP A 116 -1.40 1.96 -13.10
C TRP A 116 -0.21 1.11 -12.67
N CYS A 117 0.75 1.00 -13.58
CA CYS A 117 2.16 1.10 -13.22
C CYS A 117 2.49 2.61 -13.08
N ILE A 118 2.92 3.01 -11.88
CA ILE A 118 3.67 4.25 -11.61
C ILE A 118 2.91 5.58 -11.85
N TYR A 119 2.15 6.05 -10.86
CA TYR A 119 1.90 7.50 -10.74
C TYR A 119 3.21 8.20 -10.35
N LYS A 120 3.83 8.92 -11.29
CA LYS A 120 4.74 10.03 -10.93
C LYS A 120 3.85 11.23 -10.63
N LEU A 121 3.92 11.74 -9.40
CA LEU A 121 3.48 13.10 -9.13
C LEU A 121 4.48 14.01 -9.86
N ASP A 122 4.14 14.42 -11.09
CA ASP A 122 4.90 15.44 -11.81
C ASP A 122 5.04 16.69 -10.92
N ASP A 123 6.23 17.29 -10.98
CA ASP A 123 6.69 18.42 -10.14
C ASP A 123 5.82 19.68 -10.27
#